data_AF-A0A1L5PCD2-F1
#
_entry.id   AF-A0A1L5PCD2-F1
#
_cell.length_a   1.000
_cell.length_b   1.000
_cell.length_c   1.000
_cell.angle_alpha   90.00
_cell.angle_beta   90.00
_cell.angle_gamma   90.00
#
_symmetry.space_group_name_H-M   'P 1'
#
loop_
_entity.id
_entity.type
_entity.pdbx_description
1 polymer ?
#
loop_
_entity_poly.entity_id
_entity_poly.type
_entity_poly.pdbx_seq_one_letter_code
_entity_poly.pdbx_strand_id
1 'polypeptide(L)'
;MRIIAEAATVHVTGRTRSEAEASLGGKRAGSLEGLALEAAALPGRLVVHHCDHSNDAETERVAEEIRAANRLDILVNNAWPGYENMIEDGDFTWPRPFWEQPVWRWDAMIGAALRAAFIMSRAVAPTIISTQRGLIVNISFWAAQFYDGNAIYGMAKAAADKMAADFAHELRPHKVAAVALDPGLVRTEAVMQNAEYFDLSNSESPRFIGHVMRRSILARIRHAPFSADTGLDTRIYKHLPHHIDIMVKCTACGETREFQRDNLPVAMRHALIADIEKRLKCTSCGAKSGKLLFGSYVRG
;
A
#
# COMPACT_ATOMS: atom_id res chain seq x y z
N MET A 1 11.01 -5.12 8.89
CA MET A 1 11.13 -5.67 10.26
C MET A 1 9.93 -6.49 10.73
N ARG A 2 8.72 -5.95 10.93
CA ARG A 2 7.61 -6.76 11.52
C ARG A 2 7.24 -8.03 10.75
N ILE A 3 7.31 -8.01 9.42
CA ILE A 3 7.04 -9.19 8.59
C ILE A 3 8.16 -10.25 8.78
N ILE A 4 9.41 -9.81 8.87
CA ILE A 4 10.57 -10.68 9.13
C ILE A 4 10.47 -11.32 10.53
N ALA A 5 9.93 -10.60 11.51
CA ALA A 5 9.69 -11.13 12.85
C ALA A 5 8.71 -12.33 12.90
N GLU A 6 7.92 -12.53 11.84
CA GLU A 6 7.01 -13.68 11.68
C GLU A 6 7.68 -14.85 10.93
N ALA A 7 9.02 -14.90 10.91
CA ALA A 7 9.82 -15.89 10.18
C ALA A 7 9.61 -15.88 8.65
N ALA A 8 9.12 -14.78 8.08
CA ALA A 8 8.97 -14.63 6.64
C ALA A 8 10.31 -14.30 5.95
N THR A 9 10.43 -14.70 4.68
CA THR A 9 11.45 -14.15 3.78
C THR A 9 10.92 -12.86 3.16
N VAL A 10 11.69 -11.77 3.27
CA VAL A 10 11.33 -10.46 2.73
C VAL A 10 12.41 -10.04 1.75
N HIS A 11 12.01 -9.90 0.50
CA HIS A 11 12.83 -9.30 -0.55
C HIS A 11 12.60 -7.78 -0.54
N VAL A 12 13.66 -7.00 -0.45
CA VAL A 12 13.58 -5.53 -0.50
C VAL A 12 14.45 -5.03 -1.62
N THR A 13 13.89 -4.15 -2.43
CA THR A 13 14.58 -3.46 -3.51
C THR A 13 14.86 -2.01 -3.13
N GLY A 14 15.96 -1.46 -3.61
CA GLY A 14 16.31 -0.08 -3.40
C GLY A 14 17.60 0.32 -4.11
N ARG A 15 17.80 1.63 -4.28
CA ARG A 15 19.00 2.20 -4.89
C ARG A 15 20.11 2.48 -3.87
N THR A 16 19.75 3.02 -2.70
CA THR A 16 20.71 3.44 -1.67
C THR A 16 21.31 2.22 -0.96
N ARG A 17 22.59 1.93 -1.18
CA ARG A 17 23.25 0.75 -0.61
C ARG A 17 23.70 0.98 0.81
N SER A 18 24.45 2.06 1.03
CA SER A 18 25.09 2.37 2.32
C SER A 18 24.59 3.67 2.93
N GLU A 19 24.78 3.83 4.24
CA GLU A 19 24.51 5.11 4.91
C GLU A 19 25.39 6.25 4.37
N ALA A 20 26.60 5.93 3.89
CA ALA A 20 27.47 6.91 3.24
C ALA A 20 26.84 7.43 1.94
N GLU A 21 26.26 6.55 1.12
CA GLU A 21 25.50 6.93 -0.08
C GLU A 21 24.21 7.69 0.25
N ALA A 22 23.51 7.31 1.33
CA ALA A 22 22.34 8.05 1.83
C ALA A 22 22.72 9.50 2.20
N SER A 23 23.90 9.66 2.81
CA SER A 23 24.46 10.93 3.28
C SER A 23 25.03 11.82 2.16
N LEU A 24 25.51 11.24 1.05
CA LEU A 24 26.09 11.97 -0.09
C LEU A 24 25.07 12.92 -0.78
N GLY A 25 23.78 12.70 -0.59
CA GLY A 25 22.72 13.61 -1.06
C GLY A 25 22.13 14.53 0.02
N GLY A 26 22.58 14.42 1.28
CA GLY A 26 22.09 15.21 2.44
C GLY A 26 20.58 15.09 2.77
N LYS A 27 19.83 14.29 2.02
CA LYS A 27 18.35 14.33 1.98
C LYS A 27 17.67 12.98 2.26
N ARG A 28 18.41 11.87 2.47
CA ARG A 28 17.81 10.55 2.74
C ARG A 28 18.48 9.91 3.96
N ALA A 29 17.69 9.42 4.91
CA ALA A 29 18.19 8.57 6.00
C ALA A 29 17.78 7.12 5.73
N GLY A 30 18.64 6.17 6.08
CA GLY A 30 18.41 4.74 5.90
C GLY A 30 18.95 4.19 4.58
N SER A 31 19.52 3.01 4.67
CA SER A 31 20.15 2.27 3.57
C SER A 31 19.76 0.79 3.60
N LEU A 32 20.01 0.09 2.50
CA LEU A 32 19.82 -1.35 2.45
C LEU A 32 20.74 -2.09 3.44
N GLU A 33 21.95 -1.57 3.69
CA GLU A 33 22.87 -2.08 4.72
C GLU A 33 22.31 -1.89 6.14
N GLY A 34 21.84 -0.69 6.47
CA GLY A 34 21.21 -0.42 7.76
C GLY A 34 20.00 -1.32 8.02
N LEU A 35 19.18 -1.54 6.99
CA LEU A 35 18.04 -2.45 7.04
C LEU A 35 18.47 -3.91 7.29
N ALA A 36 19.57 -4.36 6.68
CA ALA A 36 20.11 -5.70 6.89
C ALA A 36 20.62 -5.90 8.31
N LEU A 37 21.26 -4.88 8.90
CA LEU A 37 21.69 -4.91 10.30
C LEU A 37 20.49 -5.01 11.26
N GLU A 38 19.44 -4.22 11.03
CA GLU A 38 18.21 -4.32 11.84
C GLU A 38 17.52 -5.68 11.71
N ALA A 39 17.54 -6.28 10.52
CA ALA A 39 16.91 -7.58 10.27
C ALA A 39 17.68 -8.76 10.88
N ALA A 40 18.99 -8.63 11.12
CA ALA A 40 19.86 -9.74 11.53
C ALA A 40 19.43 -10.39 12.86
N ALA A 41 18.77 -9.63 13.75
CA ALA A 41 18.28 -10.12 15.04
C ALA A 41 16.88 -10.78 14.96
N LEU A 42 16.26 -10.87 13.78
CA LEU A 42 14.91 -11.38 13.59
C LEU A 42 14.91 -12.81 13.03
N PRO A 43 13.89 -13.64 13.34
CA PRO A 43 13.83 -15.04 12.94
C PRO A 43 13.62 -15.28 11.43
N GLY A 44 13.18 -14.26 10.69
CA GLY A 44 12.99 -14.34 9.24
C GLY A 44 14.27 -14.07 8.46
N ARG A 45 14.13 -13.96 7.14
CA ARG A 45 15.25 -13.68 6.23
C ARG A 45 14.99 -12.40 5.47
N LEU A 46 15.96 -11.48 5.48
CA LEU A 46 15.98 -10.35 4.55
C LEU A 46 16.85 -10.70 3.34
N VAL A 47 16.35 -10.48 2.14
CA VAL A 47 17.13 -10.53 0.90
C VAL A 47 17.09 -9.16 0.27
N VAL A 48 18.26 -8.55 0.11
CA VAL A 48 18.41 -7.21 -0.45
C VAL A 48 18.74 -7.32 -1.93
N HIS A 49 18.02 -6.56 -2.76
CA HIS A 49 18.30 -6.43 -4.18
C HIS A 49 18.61 -4.96 -4.51
N HIS A 50 19.76 -4.72 -5.12
CA HIS A 50 20.05 -3.42 -5.72
C HIS A 50 19.26 -3.28 -7.02
N CYS A 51 18.46 -2.23 -7.14
CA CYS A 51 17.60 -2.03 -8.30
C CYS A 51 17.27 -0.54 -8.48
N ASP A 52 17.62 0.03 -9.63
CA ASP A 52 16.97 1.27 -10.08
C ASP A 52 15.67 0.93 -10.81
N HIS A 53 14.54 1.20 -10.16
CA HIS A 53 13.22 0.95 -10.72
C HIS A 53 12.83 1.90 -11.87
N SER A 54 13.64 2.92 -12.19
CA SER A 54 13.49 3.66 -13.45
C SER A 54 14.02 2.90 -14.67
N ASN A 55 14.74 1.79 -14.44
CA ASN A 55 15.25 0.89 -15.48
C ASN A 55 14.44 -0.42 -15.47
N ASP A 56 13.67 -0.65 -16.54
CA ASP A 56 12.83 -1.85 -16.68
C ASP A 56 13.67 -3.14 -16.61
N ALA A 57 14.86 -3.17 -17.23
CA ALA A 57 15.72 -4.35 -17.26
C ALA A 57 16.24 -4.73 -15.87
N GLU A 58 16.53 -3.74 -15.01
CA GLU A 58 16.90 -4.02 -13.61
C GLU A 58 15.73 -4.55 -12.80
N THR A 59 14.53 -3.99 -13.03
CA THR A 59 13.30 -4.45 -12.39
C THR A 59 12.98 -5.90 -12.77
N GLU A 60 13.10 -6.23 -14.05
CA GLU A 60 12.88 -7.59 -14.56
C GLU A 60 13.94 -8.58 -14.04
N ARG A 61 15.22 -8.19 -14.00
CA ARG A 61 16.29 -9.02 -13.41
C ARG A 61 15.99 -9.39 -11.95
N VAL A 62 15.58 -8.41 -11.14
CA VAL A 62 15.23 -8.68 -9.73
C VAL A 62 13.98 -9.56 -9.63
N ALA A 63 12.99 -9.35 -10.50
CA ALA A 63 11.82 -10.22 -10.55
C ALA A 63 12.22 -11.68 -10.87
N GLU A 64 13.14 -11.91 -11.80
CA GLU A 64 13.68 -13.24 -12.09
C GLU A 64 14.36 -13.90 -10.88
N GLU A 65 15.20 -13.15 -10.16
CA GLU A 65 15.85 -13.63 -8.92
C GLU A 65 14.83 -14.04 -7.85
N ILE A 66 13.77 -13.25 -7.66
CA ILE A 66 12.68 -13.57 -6.74
C ILE A 66 11.92 -14.81 -7.20
N ARG A 67 11.65 -14.92 -8.50
CA ARG A 67 10.94 -16.07 -9.08
C ARG A 67 11.73 -17.37 -8.96
N ALA A 68 13.06 -17.32 -8.95
CA ALA A 68 13.91 -18.49 -8.75
C ALA A 68 13.69 -19.18 -7.38
N ALA A 69 13.16 -18.46 -6.38
CA ALA A 69 12.73 -19.05 -5.10
C ALA A 69 11.40 -19.84 -5.21
N ASN A 70 10.77 -19.87 -6.38
CA ASN A 70 9.52 -20.58 -6.72
C ASN A 70 8.30 -20.24 -5.85
N ARG A 71 8.37 -19.15 -5.07
CA ARG A 71 7.26 -18.72 -4.22
C ARG A 71 7.33 -17.23 -3.95
N LEU A 72 6.21 -16.54 -4.22
CA LEU A 72 5.99 -15.15 -3.82
C LEU A 72 4.56 -15.02 -3.31
N ASP A 73 4.39 -14.85 -1.99
CA ASP A 73 3.07 -14.73 -1.39
C ASP A 73 2.52 -13.29 -1.47
N ILE A 74 3.38 -12.26 -1.34
CA ILE A 74 2.98 -10.85 -1.37
C ILE A 74 3.95 -10.01 -2.19
N LEU A 75 3.40 -9.15 -3.04
CA LEU A 75 4.10 -8.04 -3.68
C LEU A 75 3.60 -6.71 -3.11
N VAL A 76 4.51 -5.79 -2.78
CA VAL A 76 4.17 -4.43 -2.35
C VAL A 76 4.87 -3.43 -3.26
N ASN A 77 4.10 -2.78 -4.13
CA ASN A 77 4.58 -1.72 -5.00
C ASN A 77 4.63 -0.41 -4.21
N ASN A 78 5.80 -0.09 -3.66
CA ASN A 78 6.05 1.06 -2.78
C ASN A 78 7.11 2.04 -3.28
N ALA A 79 7.94 1.67 -4.26
CA ALA A 79 9.02 2.54 -4.74
C ALA A 79 8.46 3.85 -5.32
N TRP A 80 8.92 4.99 -4.79
CA TRP A 80 8.33 6.30 -5.11
C TRP A 80 9.36 7.43 -5.20
N PRO A 81 9.63 7.95 -6.41
CA PRO A 81 10.39 9.19 -6.64
C PRO A 81 9.42 10.38 -6.90
N GLY A 82 9.96 11.54 -7.26
CA GLY A 82 9.19 12.75 -7.59
C GLY A 82 9.30 13.88 -6.55
N TYR A 83 10.10 13.67 -5.51
CA TYR A 83 10.35 14.62 -4.42
C TYR A 83 11.79 15.15 -4.40
N GLU A 84 12.61 14.76 -5.38
CA GLU A 84 14.04 15.07 -5.42
C GLU A 84 14.32 16.58 -5.58
N ASN A 85 13.45 17.28 -6.31
CA ASN A 85 13.64 18.68 -6.69
C ASN A 85 12.38 19.51 -6.43
N MET A 86 12.07 19.79 -5.16
CA MET A 86 10.85 20.52 -4.78
C MET A 86 10.95 22.03 -4.95
N ILE A 87 12.18 22.57 -5.02
CA ILE A 87 12.48 24.00 -5.20
C ILE A 87 13.28 24.15 -6.50
N GLU A 88 12.77 24.95 -7.44
CA GLU A 88 13.47 25.29 -8.69
C GLU A 88 13.46 26.80 -8.85
N ASP A 89 14.63 27.38 -9.12
CA ASP A 89 14.84 28.83 -9.20
C ASP A 89 14.32 29.60 -7.97
N GLY A 90 14.42 28.98 -6.79
CA GLY A 90 13.97 29.54 -5.52
C GLY A 90 12.47 29.42 -5.24
N ASP A 91 11.71 28.81 -6.14
CA ASP A 91 10.25 28.65 -6.00
C ASP A 91 9.84 27.20 -5.71
N PHE A 92 8.85 27.03 -4.84
CA PHE A 92 8.28 25.73 -4.50
C PHE A 92 7.34 25.27 -5.60
N THR A 93 7.77 24.29 -6.38
CA THR A 93 7.10 23.93 -7.64
C THR A 93 5.93 22.96 -7.46
N TRP A 94 5.70 22.42 -6.26
CA TRP A 94 4.61 21.45 -6.01
C TRP A 94 3.21 21.97 -6.32
N PRO A 95 2.78 23.16 -5.83
CA PRO A 95 1.43 23.68 -6.04
C PRO A 95 1.20 24.34 -7.41
N ARG A 96 2.22 24.40 -8.28
CA ARG A 96 2.09 25.02 -9.61
C ARG A 96 0.97 24.34 -10.42
N PRO A 97 0.25 25.08 -11.27
CA PRO A 97 -0.74 24.48 -12.15
C PRO A 97 -0.08 23.53 -13.16
N PHE A 98 -0.84 22.57 -13.70
CA PHE A 98 -0.27 21.47 -14.50
C PHE A 98 0.54 21.92 -15.73
N TRP A 99 0.23 23.09 -16.31
CA TRP A 99 0.96 23.65 -17.47
C TRP A 99 2.30 24.29 -17.12
N GLU A 100 2.58 24.52 -15.83
CA GLU A 100 3.86 25.04 -15.29
C GLU A 100 4.63 23.99 -14.48
N GLN A 101 4.07 22.78 -14.37
CA GLN A 101 4.72 21.67 -13.71
C GLN A 101 5.95 21.22 -14.50
N PRO A 102 7.08 20.96 -13.84
CA PRO A 102 8.28 20.54 -14.54
C PRO A 102 8.13 19.09 -15.04
N VAL A 103 8.57 18.83 -16.27
CA VAL A 103 8.38 17.53 -16.94
C VAL A 103 9.06 16.37 -16.19
N TRP A 104 10.19 16.62 -15.53
CA TRP A 104 10.90 15.58 -14.77
C TRP A 104 10.02 14.95 -13.67
N ARG A 105 9.02 15.67 -13.15
CA ARG A 105 8.09 15.14 -12.13
C ARG A 105 7.16 14.09 -12.73
N TRP A 106 6.73 14.30 -13.97
CA TRP A 106 5.97 13.30 -14.74
C TRP A 106 6.82 12.04 -14.96
N ASP A 107 8.04 12.22 -15.46
CA ASP A 107 8.97 11.12 -15.72
C ASP A 107 9.29 10.33 -14.45
N ALA A 108 9.41 11.01 -13.31
CA ALA A 108 9.60 10.36 -12.02
C ALA A 108 8.35 9.59 -11.56
N MET A 109 7.21 10.27 -11.38
CA MET A 109 6.04 9.66 -10.73
C MET A 109 5.33 8.64 -11.62
N ILE A 110 5.19 8.95 -12.91
CA ILE A 110 4.48 8.10 -13.86
C ILE A 110 5.49 7.24 -14.63
N GLY A 111 6.52 7.87 -15.19
CA GLY A 111 7.53 7.19 -16.01
C GLY A 111 8.35 6.15 -15.25
N ALA A 112 8.66 6.39 -13.97
CA ALA A 112 9.40 5.45 -13.12
C ALA A 112 8.50 4.76 -12.09
N ALA A 113 7.83 5.47 -11.18
CA ALA A 113 7.12 4.84 -10.06
C ALA A 113 5.97 3.92 -10.51
N LEU A 114 5.02 4.48 -11.28
CA LEU A 114 3.86 3.73 -11.75
C LEU A 114 4.26 2.63 -12.74
N ARG A 115 5.22 2.93 -13.64
CA ARG A 115 5.77 1.95 -14.59
C ARG A 115 6.43 0.77 -13.87
N ALA A 116 7.28 1.02 -12.88
CA ALA A 116 7.94 -0.03 -12.12
C ALA A 116 6.94 -0.95 -11.40
N ALA A 117 5.88 -0.37 -10.82
CA ALA A 117 4.81 -1.15 -10.21
C ALA A 117 4.15 -2.10 -11.22
N PHE A 118 3.88 -1.63 -12.44
CA PHE A 118 3.35 -2.46 -13.52
C PHE A 118 4.33 -3.54 -13.95
N ILE A 119 5.58 -3.19 -14.26
CA ILE A 119 6.61 -4.12 -14.74
C ILE A 119 6.87 -5.22 -13.72
N MET A 120 7.07 -4.87 -12.45
CA MET A 120 7.27 -5.85 -11.38
C MET A 120 6.06 -6.77 -11.23
N SER A 121 4.84 -6.20 -11.19
CA SER A 121 3.60 -6.99 -11.07
C SER A 121 3.42 -7.96 -12.24
N ARG A 122 3.64 -7.49 -13.47
CA ARG A 122 3.62 -8.32 -14.68
C ARG A 122 4.63 -9.46 -14.61
N ALA A 123 5.87 -9.14 -14.23
CA ALA A 123 6.95 -10.12 -14.21
C ALA A 123 6.71 -11.23 -13.18
N VAL A 124 6.21 -10.90 -11.98
CA VAL A 124 5.98 -11.89 -10.92
C VAL A 124 4.59 -12.53 -10.93
N ALA A 125 3.67 -12.04 -11.78
CA ALA A 125 2.29 -12.54 -11.88
C ALA A 125 2.21 -14.08 -11.94
N PRO A 126 2.98 -14.80 -12.78
CA PRO A 126 2.91 -16.27 -12.83
C PRO A 126 3.27 -16.94 -11.49
N THR A 127 4.26 -16.41 -10.77
CA THR A 127 4.74 -16.97 -9.49
C THR A 127 3.79 -16.66 -8.35
N ILE A 128 3.13 -15.50 -8.34
CA ILE A 128 2.12 -15.21 -7.31
C ILE A 128 0.81 -15.96 -7.59
N ILE A 129 0.43 -16.15 -8.86
CA ILE A 129 -0.71 -16.98 -9.29
C ILE A 129 -0.55 -18.44 -8.85
N SER A 130 0.65 -19.01 -8.95
CA SER A 130 0.89 -20.40 -8.55
C SER A 130 0.62 -20.66 -7.07
N THR A 131 0.68 -19.62 -6.22
CA THR A 131 0.36 -19.77 -4.80
C THR A 131 -1.13 -20.00 -4.54
N GLN A 132 -2.02 -19.59 -5.47
CA GLN A 132 -3.48 -19.57 -5.30
C GLN A 132 -3.94 -18.79 -4.06
N ARG A 133 -3.04 -17.97 -3.50
CA ARG A 133 -3.31 -17.15 -2.31
C ARG A 133 -2.49 -15.88 -2.23
N GLY A 134 -2.00 -15.39 -3.35
CA GLY A 134 -1.16 -14.21 -3.39
C GLY A 134 -1.90 -12.91 -3.07
N LEU A 135 -1.12 -11.87 -2.76
CA LEU A 135 -1.59 -10.50 -2.58
C LEU A 135 -0.65 -9.51 -3.28
N ILE A 136 -1.19 -8.68 -4.17
CA ILE A 136 -0.50 -7.50 -4.71
C ILE A 136 -1.04 -6.25 -4.01
N VAL A 137 -0.16 -5.41 -3.50
CA VAL A 137 -0.51 -4.13 -2.86
C VAL A 137 0.14 -2.98 -3.60
N ASN A 138 -0.67 -2.07 -4.12
CA ASN A 138 -0.21 -0.79 -4.67
C ASN A 138 -0.34 0.30 -3.61
N ILE A 139 0.75 0.97 -3.24
CA ILE A 139 0.69 2.07 -2.28
C ILE A 139 0.14 3.33 -2.97
N SER A 140 -1.05 3.72 -2.55
CA SER A 140 -1.80 4.85 -3.07
C SER A 140 -1.85 6.01 -2.06
N PHE A 141 -2.74 6.98 -2.30
CA PHE A 141 -2.99 8.14 -1.45
C PHE A 141 -4.38 8.74 -1.76
N TRP A 142 -4.93 9.56 -0.86
CA TRP A 142 -6.25 10.21 -1.07
C TRP A 142 -6.32 11.07 -2.33
N ALA A 143 -5.16 11.51 -2.84
CA ALA A 143 -5.02 12.29 -4.07
C ALA A 143 -5.51 11.51 -5.31
N ALA A 144 -5.68 10.19 -5.20
CA ALA A 144 -6.34 9.37 -6.21
C ALA A 144 -7.82 9.74 -6.43
N GLN A 145 -8.49 10.31 -5.41
CA GLN A 145 -9.94 10.49 -5.40
C GLN A 145 -10.38 11.95 -5.66
N PHE A 146 -9.50 12.92 -5.42
CA PHE A 146 -9.78 14.34 -5.63
C PHE A 146 -8.49 15.14 -5.81
N TYR A 147 -8.61 16.37 -6.29
CA TYR A 147 -7.46 17.26 -6.46
C TYR A 147 -6.83 17.61 -5.11
N ASP A 148 -5.56 17.26 -4.96
CA ASP A 148 -4.79 17.50 -3.74
C ASP A 148 -3.43 18.13 -4.05
N GLY A 149 -3.48 19.40 -4.46
CA GLY A 149 -2.30 20.25 -4.63
C GLY A 149 -1.45 20.00 -5.88
N ASN A 150 -1.38 18.78 -6.40
CA ASN A 150 -0.57 18.45 -7.58
C ASN A 150 -1.29 17.48 -8.53
N ALA A 151 -1.51 17.91 -9.77
CA ALA A 151 -2.23 17.12 -10.78
C ALA A 151 -1.49 15.83 -11.17
N ILE A 152 -0.16 15.87 -11.31
CA ILE A 152 0.65 14.69 -11.69
C ILE A 152 0.59 13.64 -10.57
N TYR A 153 0.72 14.07 -9.32
CA TYR A 153 0.61 13.20 -8.16
C TYR A 153 -0.77 12.53 -8.09
N GLY A 154 -1.85 13.31 -8.25
CA GLY A 154 -3.22 12.78 -8.27
C GLY A 154 -3.43 11.76 -9.39
N MET A 155 -2.96 12.06 -10.62
CA MET A 155 -3.02 11.12 -11.75
C MET A 155 -2.27 9.82 -11.46
N ALA A 156 -1.05 9.89 -10.92
CA ALA A 156 -0.25 8.71 -10.60
C ALA A 156 -0.92 7.83 -9.53
N LYS A 157 -1.53 8.43 -8.50
CA LYS A 157 -2.25 7.70 -7.45
C LYS A 157 -3.59 7.14 -7.93
N ALA A 158 -4.34 7.88 -8.76
CA ALA A 158 -5.55 7.38 -9.42
C ALA A 158 -5.25 6.18 -10.33
N ALA A 159 -4.13 6.24 -11.07
CA ALA A 159 -3.69 5.13 -11.91
C ALA A 159 -3.26 3.92 -11.08
N ALA A 160 -2.60 4.10 -9.94
CA ALA A 160 -2.26 3.02 -9.02
C ALA A 160 -3.51 2.32 -8.43
N ASP A 161 -4.55 3.10 -8.10
CA ASP A 161 -5.86 2.60 -7.66
C ASP A 161 -6.55 1.79 -8.77
N LYS A 162 -6.58 2.33 -9.99
CA LYS A 162 -7.18 1.66 -11.15
C LYS A 162 -6.43 0.37 -11.50
N MET A 163 -5.10 0.40 -11.46
CA MET A 163 -4.25 -0.77 -11.67
C MET A 163 -4.58 -1.87 -10.66
N ALA A 164 -4.72 -1.54 -9.37
CA ALA A 164 -5.09 -2.53 -8.37
C ALA A 164 -6.49 -3.12 -8.62
N ALA A 165 -7.47 -2.29 -8.98
CA ALA A 165 -8.83 -2.74 -9.28
C ALA A 165 -8.88 -3.69 -10.49
N ASP A 166 -8.18 -3.35 -11.57
CA ASP A 166 -8.14 -4.16 -12.78
C ASP A 166 -7.37 -5.47 -12.56
N PHE A 167 -6.22 -5.41 -11.87
CA PHE A 167 -5.49 -6.61 -11.47
C PHE A 167 -6.36 -7.51 -10.60
N ALA A 168 -7.14 -6.96 -9.66
CA ALA A 168 -8.02 -7.75 -8.81
C ALA A 168 -9.09 -8.49 -9.63
N HIS A 169 -9.61 -7.86 -10.69
CA HIS A 169 -10.55 -8.48 -11.61
C HIS A 169 -9.91 -9.67 -12.35
N GLU A 170 -8.74 -9.46 -12.96
CA GLU A 170 -8.02 -10.49 -13.74
C GLU A 170 -7.50 -11.63 -12.87
N LEU A 171 -7.08 -11.33 -11.63
CA LEU A 171 -6.49 -12.30 -10.71
C LEU A 171 -7.52 -13.09 -9.89
N ARG A 172 -8.80 -12.71 -9.95
CA ARG A 172 -9.89 -13.36 -9.21
C ARG A 172 -9.99 -14.88 -9.50
N PRO A 173 -9.96 -15.37 -10.75
CA PRO A 173 -10.02 -16.81 -11.04
C PRO A 173 -8.82 -17.58 -10.47
N HIS A 174 -7.70 -16.90 -10.25
CA HIS A 174 -6.45 -17.47 -9.75
C HIS A 174 -6.32 -17.40 -8.23
N LYS A 175 -7.38 -16.97 -7.55
CA LYS A 175 -7.40 -16.77 -6.11
C LYS A 175 -6.28 -15.83 -5.60
N VAL A 176 -5.86 -14.87 -6.40
CA VAL A 176 -4.91 -13.83 -5.99
C VAL A 176 -5.68 -12.52 -5.78
N ALA A 177 -5.36 -11.80 -4.72
CA ALA A 177 -5.94 -10.49 -4.45
C ALA A 177 -5.01 -9.38 -4.97
N ALA A 178 -5.57 -8.30 -5.45
CA ALA A 178 -4.86 -7.04 -5.64
C ALA A 178 -5.64 -5.93 -4.94
N VAL A 179 -4.93 -5.03 -4.26
CA VAL A 179 -5.53 -3.91 -3.53
C VAL A 179 -4.66 -2.67 -3.68
N ALA A 180 -5.30 -1.51 -3.68
CA ALA A 180 -4.58 -0.28 -3.34
C ALA A 180 -4.64 -0.08 -1.82
N LEU A 181 -3.61 0.52 -1.26
CA LEU A 181 -3.59 0.87 0.16
C LEU A 181 -3.22 2.34 0.27
N ASP A 182 -4.11 3.12 0.89
CA ASP A 182 -3.84 4.50 1.25
C ASP A 182 -3.40 4.54 2.73
N PRO A 183 -2.12 4.82 3.02
CA PRO A 183 -1.65 4.95 4.38
C PRO A 183 -1.91 6.35 4.98
N GLY A 184 -2.55 7.27 4.25
CA GLY A 184 -2.59 8.69 4.59
C GLY A 184 -1.20 9.32 4.54
N LEU A 185 -1.08 10.57 5.02
CA LEU A 185 0.21 11.25 5.10
C LEU A 185 1.15 10.50 6.05
N VAL A 186 2.24 9.95 5.51
CA VAL A 186 3.20 9.16 6.29
C VAL A 186 4.38 10.05 6.67
N ARG A 187 4.79 10.00 7.94
CA ARG A 187 5.99 10.68 8.45
C ARG A 187 7.28 9.99 7.98
N THR A 188 7.51 9.96 6.67
CA THR A 188 8.78 9.53 6.07
C THR A 188 9.84 10.60 6.27
N GLU A 189 11.09 10.25 6.06
CA GLU A 189 12.24 11.15 6.16
C GLU A 189 12.04 12.40 5.27
N ALA A 190 11.57 12.20 4.04
CA ALA A 190 11.28 13.29 3.08
C ALA A 190 10.15 14.21 3.55
N VAL A 191 9.08 13.65 4.14
CA VAL A 191 7.97 14.43 4.70
C VAL A 191 8.43 15.20 5.94
N MET A 192 9.19 14.55 6.82
CA MET A 192 9.68 15.16 8.06
C MET A 192 10.69 16.29 7.82
N GLN A 193 11.50 16.22 6.76
CA GLN A 193 12.37 17.31 6.34
C GLN A 193 11.60 18.57 5.91
N ASN A 194 10.37 18.39 5.45
CA ASN A 194 9.51 19.45 4.94
C ASN A 194 8.27 19.62 5.84
N ALA A 195 8.37 19.24 7.11
CA ALA A 195 7.24 19.16 8.04
C ALA A 195 6.45 20.47 8.19
N GLU A 196 7.10 21.62 8.00
CA GLU A 196 6.47 22.95 8.05
C GLU A 196 5.39 23.16 6.98
N TYR A 197 5.44 22.41 5.87
CA TYR A 197 4.49 22.50 4.77
C TYR A 197 3.32 21.51 4.88
N PHE A 198 3.26 20.71 5.95
CA PHE A 198 2.27 19.64 6.08
C PHE A 198 1.49 19.71 7.40
N ASP A 199 0.19 19.44 7.35
CA ASP A 199 -0.60 19.14 8.55
C ASP A 199 -0.33 17.70 9.03
N LEU A 200 0.50 17.58 10.07
CA LEU A 200 0.86 16.29 10.65
C LEU A 200 -0.16 15.75 11.67
N SER A 201 -1.23 16.49 12.00
CA SER A 201 -2.19 16.09 13.04
C SER A 201 -2.91 14.78 12.74
N ASN A 202 -3.09 14.46 11.46
CA ASN A 202 -3.71 13.22 10.97
C ASN A 202 -2.72 12.31 10.22
N SER A 203 -1.41 12.50 10.46
CA SER A 203 -0.35 11.71 9.80
C SER A 203 -0.07 10.38 10.50
N GLU A 204 0.31 9.38 9.72
CA GLU A 204 0.65 8.03 10.18
C GLU A 204 2.16 7.82 10.29
N SER A 205 2.56 6.86 11.13
CA SER A 205 3.96 6.42 11.19
C SER A 205 4.27 5.41 10.07
N PRO A 206 5.52 5.33 9.57
CA PRO A 206 5.92 4.25 8.65
C PRO A 206 5.65 2.85 9.22
N ARG A 207 5.67 2.71 10.56
CA ARG A 207 5.34 1.45 11.25
C ARG A 207 3.87 1.06 11.11
N PHE A 208 2.95 2.00 10.96
CA PHE A 208 1.52 1.74 10.81
C PHE A 208 1.25 0.89 9.56
N ILE A 209 1.88 1.24 8.44
CA ILE A 209 1.78 0.49 7.18
C ILE A 209 2.19 -0.97 7.37
N GLY A 210 3.31 -1.19 8.07
CA GLY A 210 3.78 -2.53 8.41
C GLY A 210 2.78 -3.35 9.25
N HIS A 211 1.94 -2.72 10.08
CA HIS A 211 0.90 -3.40 10.84
C HIS A 211 -0.29 -3.81 9.98
N VAL A 212 -0.74 -2.90 9.10
CA VAL A 212 -1.83 -3.18 8.16
C VAL A 212 -1.41 -4.35 7.25
N MET A 213 -0.20 -4.28 6.70
CA MET A 213 0.35 -5.34 5.86
C MET A 213 0.48 -6.66 6.61
N ARG A 214 1.06 -6.70 7.81
CA ARG A 214 1.19 -7.93 8.61
C ARG A 214 -0.13 -8.67 8.78
N ARG A 215 -1.23 -7.97 9.07
CA ARG A 215 -2.53 -8.61 9.28
C ARG A 215 -3.12 -9.16 7.98
N SER A 216 -3.02 -8.41 6.87
CA SER A 216 -3.43 -8.90 5.55
C SER A 216 -2.66 -10.18 5.16
N ILE A 217 -1.36 -10.21 5.44
CA ILE A 217 -0.48 -11.36 5.25
C ILE A 217 -0.95 -12.55 6.09
N LEU A 218 -1.13 -12.36 7.40
CA LEU A 218 -1.54 -13.43 8.31
C LEU A 218 -2.93 -13.98 8.00
N ALA A 219 -3.89 -13.12 7.65
CA ALA A 219 -5.23 -13.54 7.25
C ALA A 219 -5.18 -14.42 5.98
N ARG A 220 -4.34 -14.04 5.01
CA ARG A 220 -4.20 -14.76 3.75
C ARG A 220 -3.53 -16.13 3.91
N ILE A 221 -2.49 -16.21 4.74
CA ILE A 221 -1.84 -17.49 5.09
C ILE A 221 -2.83 -18.45 5.76
N ARG A 222 -3.76 -17.93 6.59
CA ARG A 222 -4.69 -18.75 7.38
C ARG A 222 -6.02 -19.09 6.69
N HIS A 223 -6.22 -18.73 5.42
CA HIS A 223 -7.51 -18.89 4.71
C HIS A 223 -8.72 -18.28 5.45
N ALA A 224 -8.48 -17.26 6.27
CA ALA A 224 -9.54 -16.61 7.02
C ALA A 224 -10.10 -15.41 6.24
N PRO A 225 -11.43 -15.19 6.20
CA PRO A 225 -11.96 -13.91 5.77
C PRO A 225 -11.32 -12.82 6.62
N PHE A 226 -10.93 -11.72 5.99
CA PHE A 226 -10.32 -10.60 6.69
C PHE A 226 -11.36 -9.97 7.62
N SER A 227 -11.41 -10.47 8.86
CA SER A 227 -12.16 -9.90 9.96
C SER A 227 -11.51 -8.59 10.36
N ALA A 228 -12.31 -7.53 10.41
CA ALA A 228 -11.90 -6.22 10.87
C ALA A 228 -11.60 -6.13 12.37
N ASP A 229 -11.26 -7.23 13.03
CA ASP A 229 -10.80 -7.22 14.41
C ASP A 229 -9.38 -6.65 14.48
N THR A 230 -9.20 -5.46 13.88
CA THR A 230 -7.92 -4.85 13.53
C THR A 230 -7.19 -4.32 14.75
N GLY A 231 -7.87 -4.04 15.88
CA GLY A 231 -7.24 -3.40 17.05
C GLY A 231 -6.33 -2.21 16.67
N LEU A 232 -6.59 -1.60 15.51
CA LEU A 232 -5.77 -0.59 14.83
C LEU A 232 -6.74 0.48 14.38
N ASP A 233 -6.25 1.72 14.39
CA ASP A 233 -6.94 2.95 14.00
C ASP A 233 -7.24 3.02 12.48
N THR A 234 -7.80 1.95 11.91
CA THR A 234 -8.13 1.85 10.49
C THR A 234 -9.48 2.51 10.23
N ARG A 235 -9.53 3.40 9.23
CA ARG A 235 -10.73 4.17 8.84
C ARG A 235 -11.13 3.80 7.43
N ILE A 236 -12.41 3.52 7.19
CA ILE A 236 -12.89 3.00 5.90
C ILE A 236 -12.61 3.97 4.76
N TYR A 237 -12.93 5.25 4.93
CA TYR A 237 -12.72 6.25 3.87
C TYR A 237 -11.27 6.70 3.73
N LYS A 238 -10.44 6.55 4.77
CA LYS A 238 -9.03 6.97 4.73
C LYS A 238 -8.12 5.90 4.15
N HIS A 239 -8.36 4.62 4.47
CA HIS A 239 -7.37 3.57 4.23
C HIS A 239 -7.81 2.47 3.25
N LEU A 240 -9.08 2.44 2.85
CA LEU A 240 -9.61 1.39 1.98
C LEU A 240 -10.11 1.97 0.66
N PRO A 241 -9.52 1.58 -0.49
CA PRO A 241 -10.00 2.00 -1.80
C PRO A 241 -11.45 1.57 -2.05
N HIS A 242 -12.12 2.32 -2.93
CA HIS A 242 -13.52 2.07 -3.30
C HIS A 242 -13.73 0.72 -4.01
N HIS A 243 -12.72 0.18 -4.68
CA HIS A 243 -12.82 -1.11 -5.37
C HIS A 243 -12.82 -2.32 -4.41
N ILE A 244 -12.54 -2.12 -3.12
CA ILE A 244 -12.60 -3.20 -2.14
C ILE A 244 -14.05 -3.37 -1.68
N ASP A 245 -14.64 -4.50 -2.04
CA ASP A 245 -15.93 -4.94 -1.50
C ASP A 245 -15.86 -5.02 0.03
N ILE A 246 -16.87 -4.46 0.67
CA ILE A 246 -17.05 -4.55 2.12
C ILE A 246 -18.36 -5.28 2.38
N MET A 247 -18.31 -6.29 3.24
CA MET A 247 -19.47 -7.02 3.71
C MET A 247 -19.63 -6.86 5.21
N VAL A 248 -20.86 -6.97 5.69
CA VAL A 248 -21.17 -7.10 7.11
C VAL A 248 -21.55 -8.56 7.36
N LYS A 249 -20.87 -9.23 8.28
CA LYS A 249 -21.29 -10.52 8.83
C LYS A 249 -21.82 -10.34 10.25
N CYS A 250 -23.04 -10.82 10.51
CA CYS A 250 -23.57 -10.88 11.86
C CYS A 250 -22.93 -12.05 12.61
N THR A 251 -22.27 -11.80 13.75
CA THR A 251 -21.68 -12.87 14.55
C THR A 251 -22.71 -13.66 15.36
N ALA A 252 -23.96 -13.17 15.47
CA ALA A 252 -25.02 -13.86 16.21
C ALA A 252 -25.77 -14.89 15.36
N CYS A 253 -26.14 -14.55 14.12
CA CYS A 253 -26.92 -15.43 13.24
C CYS A 253 -26.18 -15.87 11.98
N GLY A 254 -24.98 -15.34 11.71
CA GLY A 254 -24.16 -15.69 10.54
C GLY A 254 -24.53 -14.95 9.25
N GLU A 255 -25.64 -14.20 9.21
CA GLU A 255 -26.09 -13.44 8.05
C GLU A 255 -24.98 -12.55 7.48
N THR A 256 -24.83 -12.55 6.16
CA THR A 256 -23.88 -11.70 5.44
C THR A 256 -24.60 -10.80 4.44
N ARG A 257 -24.29 -9.51 4.45
CA ARG A 257 -24.82 -8.54 3.47
C ARG A 257 -23.75 -7.55 3.03
N GLU A 258 -23.96 -6.90 1.91
CA GLU A 258 -23.06 -5.84 1.44
C GLU A 258 -23.12 -4.61 2.34
N PHE A 259 -21.95 -4.04 2.61
CA PHE A 259 -21.80 -2.78 3.32
C PHE A 259 -21.71 -1.63 2.31
N GLN A 260 -22.80 -0.89 2.20
CA GLN A 260 -22.86 0.30 1.37
C GLN A 260 -22.13 1.45 2.06
N ARG A 261 -20.93 1.78 1.57
CA ARG A 261 -20.08 2.84 2.14
C ARG A 261 -20.83 4.16 2.23
N ASP A 262 -21.56 4.52 1.19
CA ASP A 262 -22.27 5.81 1.09
C ASP A 262 -23.39 5.99 2.10
N ASN A 263 -23.84 4.91 2.73
CA ASN A 263 -24.80 4.96 3.82
C ASN A 263 -24.18 5.36 5.17
N LEU A 264 -22.85 5.49 5.26
CA LEU A 264 -22.18 6.06 6.44
C LEU A 264 -22.47 7.55 6.56
N PRO A 265 -22.99 8.03 7.71
CA PRO A 265 -23.10 9.45 7.98
C PRO A 265 -21.75 10.16 7.79
N VAL A 266 -21.75 11.40 7.31
CA VAL A 266 -20.52 12.18 7.04
C VAL A 266 -19.57 12.19 8.26
N ALA A 267 -20.11 12.40 9.47
CA ALA A 267 -19.37 12.39 10.72
C ALA A 267 -18.67 11.04 11.04
N MET A 268 -19.13 9.95 10.42
CA MET A 268 -18.61 8.59 10.61
C MET A 268 -17.70 8.13 9.47
N ARG A 269 -17.55 8.90 8.37
CA ARG A 269 -16.71 8.48 7.23
C ARG A 269 -15.25 8.30 7.63
N HIS A 270 -14.78 9.15 8.54
CA HIS A 270 -13.45 9.01 9.13
C HIS A 270 -13.46 8.24 10.44
N ALA A 271 -14.56 7.65 10.89
CA ALA A 271 -14.54 6.88 12.13
C ALA A 271 -13.66 5.63 12.00
N LEU A 272 -13.16 5.15 13.14
CA LEU A 272 -12.49 3.86 13.19
C LEU A 272 -13.49 2.76 12.83
N ILE A 273 -13.02 1.73 12.13
CA ILE A 273 -13.79 0.52 11.84
C ILE A 273 -14.45 -0.02 13.12
N ALA A 274 -13.72 -0.08 14.24
CA ALA A 274 -14.25 -0.54 15.52
C ALA A 274 -15.46 0.28 16.00
N ASP A 275 -15.50 1.59 15.72
CA ASP A 275 -16.62 2.45 16.08
C ASP A 275 -17.80 2.33 15.11
N ILE A 276 -17.52 2.00 13.85
CA ILE A 276 -18.54 1.66 12.85
C ILE A 276 -19.21 0.34 13.23
N GLU A 277 -18.42 -0.70 13.55
CA GLU A 277 -18.91 -2.03 13.93
C GLU A 277 -19.86 -2.01 15.13
N LYS A 278 -19.58 -1.19 16.16
CA LYS A 278 -20.47 -0.98 17.33
C LYS A 278 -21.88 -0.53 16.95
N ARG A 279 -22.05 0.07 15.77
CA ARG A 279 -23.32 0.62 15.28
C ARG A 279 -24.01 -0.30 14.27
N LEU A 280 -23.36 -1.38 13.82
CA LEU A 280 -23.92 -2.31 12.84
C LEU A 280 -24.98 -3.21 13.47
N LYS A 281 -26.24 -2.98 13.08
CA LYS A 281 -27.38 -3.84 13.42
C LYS A 281 -27.63 -4.86 12.30
N CYS A 282 -27.81 -6.12 12.68
CA CYS A 282 -28.24 -7.17 11.76
C CYS A 282 -29.68 -6.93 11.31
N THR A 283 -29.94 -7.01 10.01
CA THR A 283 -31.27 -6.86 9.43
C THR A 283 -32.15 -8.09 9.68
N SER A 284 -31.56 -9.30 9.72
CA SER A 284 -32.30 -10.55 9.94
C SER A 284 -32.66 -10.79 11.42
N CYS A 285 -31.70 -10.74 12.35
CA CYS A 285 -31.94 -11.06 13.76
C CYS A 285 -31.97 -9.85 14.70
N GLY A 286 -31.74 -8.63 14.20
CA GLY A 286 -31.77 -7.40 15.00
C GLY A 286 -30.59 -7.18 15.96
N ALA A 287 -29.64 -8.12 16.08
CA ALA A 287 -28.51 -8.02 16.99
C ALA A 287 -27.51 -6.93 16.56
N LYS A 288 -26.91 -6.20 17.52
CA LYS A 288 -25.81 -5.25 17.30
C LYS A 288 -24.46 -6.00 17.33
N SER A 289 -24.27 -6.89 16.37
CA SER A 289 -23.13 -7.80 16.32
C SER A 289 -22.55 -7.92 14.90
N GLY A 290 -22.62 -6.84 14.13
CA GLY A 290 -22.04 -6.79 12.78
C GLY A 290 -20.52 -6.64 12.83
N LYS A 291 -19.83 -7.48 12.06
CA LYS A 291 -18.40 -7.39 11.79
C LYS A 291 -18.17 -7.10 10.32
N LEU A 292 -17.28 -6.16 10.03
CA LEU A 292 -16.90 -5.84 8.67
C LEU A 292 -15.91 -6.89 8.14
N LEU A 293 -16.15 -7.32 6.93
CA LEU A 293 -15.29 -8.21 6.16
C LEU A 293 -14.86 -7.45 4.91
N PHE A 294 -13.58 -7.52 4.55
CA PHE A 294 -13.03 -6.79 3.41
C PHE A 294 -12.48 -7.75 2.36
N GLY A 295 -12.71 -7.43 1.10
CA GLY A 295 -12.16 -8.15 -0.06
C GLY A 295 -13.22 -8.87 -0.90
N SER A 296 -12.84 -9.18 -2.14
CA SER A 296 -13.67 -9.75 -3.22
C SER A 296 -14.18 -11.18 -2.98
N TYR A 297 -13.89 -11.77 -1.81
CA TYR A 297 -14.06 -13.20 -1.51
C TYR A 297 -15.35 -13.59 -0.80
N VAL A 298 -16.22 -12.64 -0.47
CA VAL A 298 -17.45 -12.99 0.27
C VAL A 298 -18.55 -13.48 -0.68
N ARG A 299 -18.33 -13.42 -2.01
CA ARG A 299 -19.16 -14.08 -3.02
C ARG A 299 -18.38 -15.27 -3.59
N GLY A 300 -18.38 -16.37 -2.84
CA GLY A 300 -17.76 -17.66 -3.18
C GLY A 300 -18.09 -18.69 -2.11
#